data_AF-A0A7C7SZI7-F1
#
_entry.id   AF-A0A7C7SZI7-F1
#
_cell.length_a   1.000
_cell.length_b   1.000
_cell.length_c   1.000
_cell.angle_alpha   90.00
_cell.angle_beta   90.00
_cell.angle_gamma   90.00
#
_symmetry.space_group_name_H-M   'P 1'
#
loop_
_entity.id
_entity.type
_entity.pdbx_description
1 polymer ?
#
loop_
_entity_poly.entity_id
_entity_poly.type
_entity_poly.pdbx_seq_one_letter_code
_entity_poly.pdbx_strand_id
1 'polypeptide(L)'
;MNWHSLTRTLLFIAALAVVAECQAQDRKTSRQLVASYETRYQKFVDAFKASNDTEERLTLINGATADINALFAAYVTEPSIADVLPSLANVKLVDLQPTFVKVIDEHPRQEVRALALLHFAQYSGNNERRKTCEAALGYLQRKYGKLPYRGTTFAKAADESLYFFRNLAIGCSVPPTVGEDADGAVFRLTDYRGKVIMLRFWGNWCPACRQMYGYERELVGKYRNQPFALIGVNSDSREECKRAQKESNLMWRSVWDGGTTHGAMSTIYRIGQWPTIIVIDAQGKIQYRSEGLDEAKLNRVIERLVAEASLADVEISVHAPTQAKPLLSLSETQR
;
A
#
# COMPACT_ATOMS: atom_id res chain seq x y z
N MET A 1 -5.80 -12.77 3.39
CA MET A 1 -6.45 -11.97 2.34
C MET A 1 -7.87 -11.64 2.81
N ASN A 2 -8.27 -10.36 2.90
CA ASN A 2 -9.60 -10.02 3.42
C ASN A 2 -10.66 -10.34 2.34
N TRP A 3 -11.44 -11.39 2.58
CA TRP A 3 -12.47 -11.90 1.67
C TRP A 3 -13.50 -10.85 1.25
N HIS A 4 -13.81 -9.89 2.12
CA HIS A 4 -14.75 -8.80 1.82
C HIS A 4 -14.23 -7.86 0.72
N SER A 5 -12.91 -7.75 0.55
CA SER A 5 -12.29 -6.96 -0.52
C SER A 5 -12.37 -7.67 -1.87
N LEU A 6 -12.31 -9.01 -1.88
CA LEU A 6 -12.38 -9.83 -3.09
C LEU A 6 -13.81 -9.89 -3.64
N THR A 7 -14.79 -10.10 -2.76
CA THR A 7 -16.21 -10.11 -3.13
C THR A 7 -16.68 -8.78 -3.69
N ARG A 8 -16.34 -7.65 -3.05
CA ARG A 8 -16.69 -6.31 -3.57
C ARG A 8 -16.05 -6.03 -4.92
N THR A 9 -14.79 -6.42 -5.12
CA THR A 9 -14.08 -6.13 -6.38
C THR A 9 -14.66 -6.92 -7.54
N LEU A 10 -14.98 -8.21 -7.35
CA LEU A 10 -15.51 -9.07 -8.43
C LEU A 10 -16.99 -8.81 -8.75
N LEU A 11 -17.82 -8.49 -7.74
CA LEU A 11 -19.19 -7.98 -7.95
C LEU A 11 -19.20 -6.62 -8.65
N PHE A 12 -18.28 -5.72 -8.29
CA PHE A 12 -18.13 -4.42 -8.96
C PHE A 12 -17.68 -4.58 -10.42
N ILE A 13 -16.80 -5.54 -10.68
CA ILE A 13 -16.33 -5.90 -12.03
C ILE A 13 -17.48 -6.44 -12.90
N ALA A 14 -18.33 -7.31 -12.35
CA ALA A 14 -19.52 -7.81 -13.04
C ALA A 14 -20.53 -6.67 -13.32
N ALA A 15 -20.72 -5.76 -12.37
CA ALA A 15 -21.58 -4.59 -12.55
C ALA A 15 -21.03 -3.63 -13.61
N LEU A 16 -19.70 -3.46 -13.68
CA LEU A 16 -19.01 -2.61 -14.65
C LEU A 16 -19.02 -3.18 -16.06
N ALA A 17 -18.83 -4.50 -16.23
CA ALA A 17 -19.01 -5.18 -17.52
C ALA A 17 -20.43 -4.95 -18.08
N VAL A 18 -21.41 -4.76 -17.18
CA VAL A 18 -22.79 -4.48 -17.54
C VAL A 18 -23.05 -3.00 -17.81
N VAL A 19 -22.36 -2.08 -17.14
CA VAL A 19 -22.36 -0.66 -17.53
C VAL A 19 -21.80 -0.52 -18.96
N ALA A 20 -20.79 -1.32 -19.29
CA ALA A 20 -20.21 -1.36 -20.63
C ALA A 20 -21.20 -1.82 -21.70
N GLU A 21 -22.07 -2.77 -21.39
CA GLU A 21 -23.11 -3.26 -22.31
C GLU A 21 -24.41 -2.44 -22.30
N CYS A 22 -24.70 -1.74 -21.20
CA CYS A 22 -25.84 -0.80 -21.11
C CYS A 22 -25.73 0.36 -22.10
N GLN A 23 -24.52 0.69 -22.57
CA GLN A 23 -24.33 1.70 -23.62
C GLN A 23 -24.65 1.16 -25.03
N ALA A 24 -24.83 -0.15 -25.19
CA ALA A 24 -25.03 -0.79 -26.50
C ALA A 24 -26.51 -0.88 -26.92
N GLN A 25 -27.45 -1.55 -26.20
CA GLN A 25 -28.85 -1.59 -26.72
C GLN A 25 -30.01 -2.14 -25.83
N ASP A 26 -29.83 -2.81 -24.67
CA ASP A 26 -30.97 -3.37 -23.92
C ASP A 26 -30.73 -3.62 -22.41
N ARG A 27 -31.52 -2.95 -21.54
CA ARG A 27 -31.47 -3.10 -20.07
C ARG A 27 -31.86 -4.50 -19.58
N LYS A 28 -32.68 -5.25 -20.31
CA LYS A 28 -33.12 -6.59 -19.90
C LYS A 28 -32.00 -7.61 -20.06
N THR A 29 -31.34 -7.61 -21.22
CA THR A 29 -30.17 -8.44 -21.53
C THR A 29 -29.02 -8.16 -20.54
N SER A 30 -28.75 -6.88 -20.26
CA SER A 30 -27.80 -6.45 -19.23
C SER A 30 -28.07 -7.05 -17.84
N ARG A 31 -29.33 -7.01 -17.37
CA ARG A 31 -29.70 -7.58 -16.06
C ARG A 31 -29.53 -9.10 -16.02
N GLN A 32 -29.87 -9.79 -17.11
CA GLN A 32 -29.69 -11.24 -17.20
C GLN A 32 -28.21 -11.63 -17.18
N LEU A 33 -27.36 -10.83 -17.83
CA LEU A 33 -25.92 -11.05 -17.81
C LEU A 33 -25.32 -10.83 -16.42
N VAL A 34 -25.70 -9.74 -15.71
CA VAL A 34 -25.31 -9.52 -14.29
C VAL A 34 -25.68 -10.74 -13.46
N ALA A 35 -26.96 -11.14 -13.49
CA ALA A 35 -27.45 -12.22 -12.66
C ALA A 35 -26.73 -13.55 -12.96
N SER A 36 -26.41 -13.80 -14.23
CA SER A 36 -25.62 -14.97 -14.65
C SER A 36 -24.19 -14.95 -14.10
N TYR A 37 -23.52 -13.80 -14.14
CA TYR A 37 -22.17 -13.66 -13.58
C TYR A 37 -22.16 -13.68 -12.05
N GLU A 38 -23.11 -13.03 -11.39
CA GLU A 38 -23.28 -13.11 -9.93
C GLU A 38 -23.47 -14.56 -9.49
N THR A 39 -24.31 -15.32 -10.20
CA THR A 39 -24.54 -16.75 -9.91
C THR A 39 -23.27 -17.57 -10.09
N ARG A 40 -22.56 -17.41 -11.22
CA ARG A 40 -21.29 -18.13 -11.49
C ARG A 40 -20.21 -17.76 -10.47
N TYR A 41 -20.12 -16.49 -10.12
CA TYR A 41 -19.16 -16.00 -9.13
C TYR A 41 -19.46 -16.54 -7.74
N GLN A 42 -20.73 -16.56 -7.33
CA GLN A 42 -21.13 -17.12 -6.04
C GLN A 42 -20.78 -18.62 -5.95
N LYS A 43 -21.02 -19.38 -7.03
CA LYS A 43 -20.61 -20.80 -7.11
C LYS A 43 -19.09 -20.98 -6.94
N PHE A 44 -18.29 -20.15 -7.61
CA PHE A 44 -16.83 -20.16 -7.43
C PHE A 44 -16.45 -19.87 -5.98
N VAL A 45 -17.04 -18.85 -5.36
CA VAL A 45 -16.76 -18.47 -3.96
C VAL A 45 -17.09 -19.60 -3.01
N ASP A 46 -18.24 -20.24 -3.17
CA ASP A 46 -18.69 -21.33 -2.31
C ASP A 46 -17.80 -22.56 -2.47
N ALA A 47 -17.47 -22.94 -3.70
CA ALA A 47 -16.54 -24.04 -3.98
C ALA A 47 -15.14 -23.79 -3.42
N PHE A 48 -14.60 -22.58 -3.61
CA PHE A 48 -13.27 -22.23 -3.12
C PHE A 48 -13.17 -22.24 -1.58
N LYS A 49 -14.25 -21.83 -0.90
CA LYS A 49 -14.34 -21.87 0.57
C LYS A 49 -14.49 -23.30 1.10
N ALA A 50 -15.22 -24.15 0.38
CA ALA A 50 -15.44 -25.54 0.78
C ALA A 50 -14.17 -26.40 0.63
N SER A 51 -13.35 -26.13 -0.38
CA SER A 51 -12.10 -26.86 -0.60
C SER A 51 -11.00 -26.39 0.36
N ASN A 52 -10.26 -27.34 0.94
CA ASN A 52 -8.97 -27.10 1.60
C ASN A 52 -7.77 -27.61 0.78
N ASP A 53 -8.04 -28.21 -0.38
CA ASP A 53 -7.03 -28.73 -1.27
C ASP A 53 -6.43 -27.61 -2.13
N THR A 54 -5.10 -27.62 -2.28
CA THR A 54 -4.41 -26.54 -3.00
C THR A 54 -4.58 -26.66 -4.50
N GLU A 55 -4.56 -27.87 -5.06
CA GLU A 55 -4.69 -28.10 -6.51
C GLU A 55 -6.12 -27.80 -6.99
N GLU A 56 -7.13 -28.19 -6.21
CA GLU A 56 -8.53 -27.87 -6.46
C GLU A 56 -8.75 -26.35 -6.43
N ARG A 57 -8.21 -25.64 -5.43
CA ARG A 57 -8.27 -24.18 -5.37
C ARG A 57 -7.58 -23.51 -6.55
N LEU A 58 -6.43 -24.03 -7.00
CA LEU A 58 -5.74 -23.52 -8.19
C LEU A 58 -6.58 -23.76 -9.46
N THR A 59 -7.22 -24.91 -9.58
CA THR A 59 -8.11 -25.23 -10.70
C THR A 59 -9.30 -24.27 -10.76
N LEU A 60 -9.93 -23.99 -9.62
CA LEU A 60 -11.01 -22.99 -9.51
C LEU A 60 -10.53 -21.59 -9.92
N ILE A 61 -9.34 -21.17 -9.47
CA ILE A 61 -8.76 -19.87 -9.83
C ILE A 61 -8.49 -19.78 -11.34
N ASN A 62 -7.96 -20.84 -11.94
CA ASN A 62 -7.69 -20.90 -13.38
C ASN A 62 -8.99 -20.83 -14.20
N GLY A 63 -10.05 -21.52 -13.76
CA GLY A 63 -11.39 -21.42 -14.36
C GLY A 63 -11.95 -20.00 -14.30
N ALA A 64 -11.92 -19.37 -13.12
CA ALA A 64 -12.36 -17.98 -12.96
C ALA A 64 -11.52 -16.99 -13.78
N THR A 65 -10.22 -17.25 -13.92
CA THR A 65 -9.31 -16.48 -14.77
C THR A 65 -9.72 -16.56 -16.24
N ALA A 66 -9.98 -17.77 -16.76
CA ALA A 66 -10.41 -17.96 -18.14
C ALA A 66 -11.76 -17.26 -18.41
N ASP A 67 -12.73 -17.44 -17.52
CA ASP A 67 -14.07 -16.85 -17.64
C ASP A 67 -14.04 -15.32 -17.68
N ILE A 68 -13.29 -14.69 -16.76
CA ILE A 68 -13.22 -13.22 -16.68
C ILE A 68 -12.47 -12.64 -17.89
N ASN A 69 -11.39 -13.27 -18.33
CA ASN A 69 -10.69 -12.81 -19.53
C ASN A 69 -11.56 -12.98 -20.79
N ALA A 70 -12.33 -14.06 -20.90
CA ALA A 70 -13.26 -14.28 -22.01
C ALA A 70 -14.39 -13.23 -22.01
N LEU A 71 -14.91 -12.86 -20.84
CA LEU A 71 -15.88 -11.77 -20.70
C LEU A 71 -15.32 -10.47 -21.29
N PHE A 72 -14.16 -10.01 -20.78
CA PHE A 72 -13.61 -8.73 -21.20
C PHE A 72 -13.11 -8.73 -22.65
N ALA A 73 -12.69 -9.87 -23.17
CA ALA A 73 -12.26 -10.03 -24.55
C ALA A 73 -13.31 -9.57 -25.57
N ALA A 74 -14.61 -9.61 -25.23
CA ALA A 74 -15.71 -9.16 -26.09
C ALA A 74 -15.87 -7.63 -26.13
N TYR A 75 -15.39 -6.91 -25.12
CA TYR A 75 -15.56 -5.44 -24.97
C TYR A 75 -14.25 -4.67 -25.19
N VAL A 76 -13.19 -5.34 -25.66
CA VAL A 76 -11.87 -4.73 -25.84
C VAL A 76 -11.88 -3.52 -26.77
N THR A 77 -12.82 -3.45 -27.71
CA THR A 77 -12.93 -2.33 -28.66
C THR A 77 -13.95 -1.29 -28.24
N GLU A 78 -14.75 -1.58 -27.20
CA GLU A 78 -15.80 -0.71 -26.70
C GLU A 78 -15.24 0.41 -25.82
N PRO A 79 -15.66 1.68 -26.00
CA PRO A 79 -15.16 2.81 -25.22
C PRO A 79 -15.32 2.63 -23.70
N SER A 80 -16.36 1.92 -23.29
CA SER A 80 -16.71 1.66 -21.89
C SER A 80 -15.71 0.76 -21.15
N ILE A 81 -14.82 0.05 -21.86
CA ILE A 81 -13.72 -0.67 -21.20
C ILE A 81 -12.82 0.30 -20.41
N ALA A 82 -12.75 1.58 -20.82
CA ALA A 82 -11.97 2.59 -20.12
C ALA A 82 -12.40 2.77 -18.65
N ASP A 83 -13.70 2.64 -18.38
CA ASP A 83 -14.29 2.87 -17.05
C ASP A 83 -13.95 1.75 -16.05
N VAL A 84 -13.59 0.56 -16.56
CA VAL A 84 -13.38 -0.63 -15.74
C VAL A 84 -11.91 -0.90 -15.42
N LEU A 85 -10.99 -0.45 -16.28
CA LEU A 85 -9.54 -0.63 -16.13
C LEU A 85 -9.00 -0.24 -14.74
N PRO A 86 -9.42 0.88 -14.10
CA PRO A 86 -8.96 1.23 -12.76
C PRO A 86 -9.31 0.17 -11.71
N SER A 87 -10.47 -0.46 -11.84
CA SER A 87 -10.92 -1.50 -10.90
C SER A 87 -10.16 -2.81 -11.10
N LEU A 88 -9.89 -3.18 -12.36
CA LEU A 88 -9.10 -4.37 -12.69
C LEU A 88 -7.68 -4.30 -12.09
N ALA A 89 -7.11 -3.10 -11.95
CA ALA A 89 -5.78 -2.91 -11.37
C ALA A 89 -5.63 -3.35 -9.91
N ASN A 90 -6.74 -3.53 -9.19
CA ASN A 90 -6.74 -3.92 -7.77
C ASN A 90 -7.02 -5.42 -7.55
N VAL A 91 -7.28 -6.17 -8.62
CA VAL A 91 -7.52 -7.60 -8.55
C VAL A 91 -6.21 -8.34 -8.29
N LYS A 92 -6.24 -9.34 -7.40
CA LYS A 92 -5.06 -10.14 -7.04
C LYS A 92 -5.17 -11.63 -7.29
N LEU A 93 -6.37 -12.18 -7.23
CA LEU A 93 -6.56 -13.63 -7.22
C LEU A 93 -6.52 -14.26 -8.63
N VAL A 94 -7.05 -13.55 -9.63
CA VAL A 94 -7.10 -14.02 -11.02
C VAL A 94 -6.11 -13.25 -11.88
N ASP A 95 -5.58 -13.89 -12.92
CA ASP A 95 -4.66 -13.24 -13.84
C ASP A 95 -5.40 -12.44 -14.91
N LEU A 96 -5.28 -11.12 -14.86
CA LEU A 96 -5.91 -10.20 -15.83
C LEU A 96 -4.92 -9.63 -16.83
N GLN A 97 -3.67 -10.10 -16.81
CA GLN A 97 -2.67 -9.69 -17.80
C GLN A 97 -3.17 -9.90 -19.25
N PRO A 98 -3.84 -11.02 -19.61
CA PRO A 98 -4.36 -11.19 -20.97
C PRO A 98 -5.36 -10.09 -21.38
N THR A 99 -6.30 -9.76 -20.49
CA THR A 99 -7.26 -8.65 -20.71
C THR A 99 -6.55 -7.33 -20.95
N PHE A 100 -5.60 -6.95 -20.09
CA PHE A 100 -4.87 -5.69 -20.24
C PHE A 100 -4.08 -5.64 -21.56
N VAL A 101 -3.35 -6.70 -21.89
CA VAL A 101 -2.57 -6.78 -23.14
C VAL A 101 -3.49 -6.63 -24.36
N LYS A 102 -4.63 -7.33 -24.35
CA LYS A 102 -5.60 -7.25 -25.44
C LYS A 102 -6.13 -5.83 -25.65
N VAL A 103 -6.46 -5.11 -24.57
CA VAL A 103 -6.88 -3.68 -24.66
C VAL A 103 -5.75 -2.78 -25.18
N ILE A 104 -4.52 -3.00 -24.74
CA ILE A 104 -3.34 -2.23 -25.18
C ILE A 104 -3.09 -2.41 -26.68
N ASP A 105 -3.28 -3.62 -27.20
CA ASP A 105 -2.95 -3.98 -28.58
C ASP A 105 -4.09 -3.69 -29.57
N GLU A 106 -5.35 -3.91 -29.17
CA GLU A 106 -6.49 -3.93 -30.11
C GLU A 106 -7.38 -2.69 -30.02
N HIS A 107 -7.53 -2.02 -28.86
CA HIS A 107 -8.54 -0.96 -28.71
C HIS A 107 -8.32 0.20 -29.70
N PRO A 108 -9.32 0.72 -30.43
CA PRO A 108 -9.10 1.68 -31.52
C PRO A 108 -8.55 3.05 -31.06
N ARG A 109 -8.93 3.51 -29.86
CA ARG A 109 -8.49 4.81 -29.30
C ARG A 109 -7.17 4.71 -28.54
N GLN A 110 -6.20 5.58 -28.85
CA GLN A 110 -4.88 5.57 -28.22
C GLN A 110 -4.91 5.94 -26.74
N GLU A 111 -5.84 6.81 -26.33
CA GLU A 111 -6.04 7.23 -24.95
C GLU A 111 -6.46 6.05 -24.06
N VAL A 112 -7.29 5.15 -24.58
CA VAL A 112 -7.71 3.94 -23.86
C VAL A 112 -6.58 2.93 -23.79
N ARG A 113 -5.77 2.78 -24.85
CA ARG A 113 -4.54 1.96 -24.79
C ARG A 113 -3.56 2.48 -23.75
N ALA A 114 -3.37 3.80 -23.68
CA ALA A 114 -2.52 4.46 -22.70
C ALA A 114 -3.06 4.25 -21.27
N LEU A 115 -4.36 4.40 -21.09
CA LEU A 115 -5.06 4.13 -19.81
C LEU A 115 -4.90 2.67 -19.38
N ALA A 116 -5.07 1.73 -20.31
CA ALA A 116 -4.89 0.30 -20.06
C ALA A 116 -3.46 -0.01 -19.66
N LEU A 117 -2.47 0.59 -20.30
CA LEU A 117 -1.06 0.41 -19.96
C LEU A 117 -0.71 1.00 -18.58
N LEU A 118 -1.28 2.15 -18.21
CA LEU A 118 -1.14 2.73 -16.87
C LEU A 118 -1.70 1.79 -15.80
N HIS A 119 -2.93 1.28 -16.00
CA HIS A 119 -3.57 0.38 -15.05
C HIS A 119 -2.98 -1.04 -15.07
N PHE A 120 -2.43 -1.50 -16.19
CA PHE A 120 -1.65 -2.73 -16.26
C PHE A 120 -0.37 -2.64 -15.42
N ALA A 121 0.30 -1.48 -15.44
CA ALA A 121 1.45 -1.25 -14.58
C ALA A 121 1.05 -1.29 -13.10
N GLN A 122 -0.05 -0.62 -12.72
CA GLN A 122 -0.58 -0.66 -11.36
C GLN A 122 -0.95 -2.08 -10.93
N TYR A 123 -1.66 -2.81 -11.79
CA TYR A 123 -2.00 -4.23 -11.62
C TYR A 123 -0.75 -5.08 -11.36
N SER A 124 0.27 -4.91 -12.18
CA SER A 124 1.54 -5.64 -12.06
C SER A 124 2.22 -5.32 -10.72
N GLY A 125 2.30 -4.04 -10.34
CA GLY A 125 2.90 -3.62 -9.07
C GLY A 125 2.14 -4.12 -7.84
N ASN A 126 0.81 -4.07 -7.87
CA ASN A 126 -0.07 -4.59 -6.80
C ASN A 126 0.03 -6.10 -6.60
N ASN A 127 0.44 -6.81 -7.66
CA ASN A 127 0.70 -8.25 -7.69
C ASN A 127 2.20 -8.58 -7.63
N GLU A 128 3.00 -7.68 -7.04
CA GLU A 128 4.43 -7.90 -6.75
C GLU A 128 5.32 -8.13 -8.00
N ARG A 129 4.80 -7.85 -9.20
CA ARG A 129 5.53 -7.90 -10.48
C ARG A 129 6.18 -6.55 -10.79
N ARG A 130 7.12 -6.10 -9.94
CA ARG A 130 7.76 -4.77 -10.04
C ARG A 130 8.45 -4.53 -11.39
N LYS A 131 9.20 -5.51 -11.93
CA LYS A 131 9.88 -5.37 -13.23
C LYS A 131 8.89 -5.12 -14.38
N THR A 132 7.78 -5.85 -14.38
CA THR A 132 6.70 -5.67 -15.38
C THR A 132 6.04 -4.30 -15.25
N CYS A 133 5.77 -3.87 -14.01
CA CYS A 133 5.26 -2.53 -13.73
C CYS A 133 6.18 -1.43 -14.30
N GLU A 134 7.48 -1.48 -14.00
CA GLU A 134 8.44 -0.48 -14.48
C GLU A 134 8.57 -0.49 -16.01
N ALA A 135 8.58 -1.67 -16.63
CA ALA A 135 8.62 -1.79 -18.09
C ALA A 135 7.38 -1.18 -18.74
N ALA A 136 6.19 -1.45 -18.20
CA ALA A 136 4.93 -0.90 -18.68
C ALA A 136 4.87 0.63 -18.54
N LEU A 137 5.29 1.20 -17.40
CA LEU A 137 5.35 2.65 -17.21
C LEU A 137 6.38 3.31 -18.13
N GLY A 138 7.56 2.69 -18.31
CA GLY A 138 8.55 3.19 -19.25
C GLY A 138 8.04 3.18 -20.70
N TYR A 139 7.29 2.15 -21.09
CA TYR A 139 6.64 2.10 -22.41
C TYR A 139 5.54 3.16 -22.55
N LEU A 140 4.75 3.38 -21.49
CA LEU A 140 3.72 4.42 -21.44
C LEU A 140 4.30 5.80 -21.68
N GLN A 141 5.40 6.14 -21.01
CA GLN A 141 6.10 7.40 -21.19
C GLN A 141 6.59 7.59 -22.62
N ARG A 142 7.26 6.59 -23.19
CA ARG A 142 7.85 6.69 -24.52
C ARG A 142 6.79 6.77 -25.62
N LYS A 143 5.73 5.95 -25.53
CA LYS A 143 4.75 5.81 -26.61
C LYS A 143 3.59 6.80 -26.50
N TYR A 144 3.07 7.00 -25.29
CA TYR A 144 1.84 7.76 -25.05
C TYR A 144 2.04 8.96 -24.13
N GLY A 145 3.28 9.28 -23.74
CA GLY A 145 3.56 10.26 -22.68
C GLY A 145 3.04 11.68 -22.96
N LYS A 146 2.87 12.07 -24.23
CA LYS A 146 2.32 13.38 -24.63
C LYS A 146 0.80 13.45 -24.60
N LEU A 147 0.10 12.32 -24.52
CA LEU A 147 -1.36 12.30 -24.49
C LEU A 147 -1.86 12.93 -23.17
N PRO A 148 -2.94 13.72 -23.22
CA PRO A 148 -3.50 14.37 -22.04
C PRO A 148 -4.09 13.34 -21.08
N TYR A 149 -3.92 13.57 -19.78
CA TYR A 149 -4.49 12.73 -18.73
C TYR A 149 -4.79 13.56 -17.48
N ARG A 150 -6.07 13.64 -17.10
CA ARG A 150 -6.57 14.31 -15.88
C ARG A 150 -5.98 15.72 -15.67
N GLY A 151 -6.01 16.56 -16.70
CA GLY A 151 -5.45 17.93 -16.65
C GLY A 151 -3.92 18.00 -16.72
N THR A 152 -3.24 16.87 -16.93
CA THR A 152 -1.80 16.76 -17.11
C THR A 152 -1.50 15.83 -18.30
N THR A 153 -0.53 14.92 -18.19
CA THR A 153 -0.16 13.98 -19.25
C THR A 153 0.09 12.58 -18.70
N PHE A 154 0.03 11.57 -19.56
CA PHE A 154 0.40 10.21 -19.17
C PHE A 154 1.88 10.09 -18.76
N ALA A 155 2.78 10.94 -19.27
CA ALA A 155 4.17 10.96 -18.79
C ALA A 155 4.25 11.29 -17.31
N LYS A 156 3.51 12.33 -16.87
CA LYS A 156 3.46 12.71 -15.44
C LYS A 156 2.82 11.63 -14.57
N ALA A 157 1.72 11.03 -15.02
CA ALA A 157 1.09 9.93 -14.31
C ALA A 157 2.01 8.71 -14.17
N ALA A 158 2.82 8.45 -15.20
CA ALA A 158 3.82 7.39 -15.16
C ALA A 158 4.97 7.71 -14.21
N ASP A 159 5.48 8.95 -14.20
CA ASP A 159 6.52 9.40 -13.26
C ASP A 159 6.05 9.28 -11.80
N GLU A 160 4.81 9.69 -11.51
CA GLU A 160 4.22 9.56 -10.18
C GLU A 160 4.09 8.09 -9.75
N SER A 161 3.65 7.22 -10.67
CA SER A 161 3.54 5.79 -10.43
C SER A 161 4.92 5.15 -10.23
N LEU A 162 5.90 5.48 -11.07
CA LEU A 162 7.29 5.00 -10.95
C LEU A 162 7.89 5.43 -9.62
N TYR A 163 7.68 6.67 -9.21
CA TYR A 163 8.14 7.17 -7.92
C TYR A 163 7.56 6.32 -6.78
N PHE A 164 6.25 6.05 -6.79
CA PHE A 164 5.63 5.18 -5.78
C PHE A 164 6.25 3.79 -5.79
N PHE A 165 6.31 3.13 -6.94
CA PHE A 165 6.81 1.76 -7.00
C PHE A 165 8.31 1.65 -6.72
N ARG A 166 9.12 2.68 -6.95
CA ARG A 166 10.56 2.65 -6.65
C ARG A 166 10.90 3.02 -5.21
N ASN A 167 10.06 3.81 -4.54
CA ASN A 167 10.41 4.40 -3.25
C ASN A 167 9.43 4.07 -2.11
N LEU A 168 8.17 3.76 -2.41
CA LEU A 168 7.08 3.71 -1.42
C LEU A 168 6.33 2.37 -1.36
N ALA A 169 6.55 1.47 -2.32
CA ALA A 169 5.98 0.14 -2.30
C ALA A 169 6.68 -0.76 -1.28
N ILE A 170 6.01 -1.84 -0.87
CA ILE A 170 6.55 -2.81 0.08
C ILE A 170 7.92 -3.34 -0.42
N GLY A 171 8.87 -3.46 0.50
CA GLY A 171 10.27 -3.81 0.27
C GLY A 171 11.19 -2.64 -0.10
N CYS A 172 10.67 -1.46 -0.45
CA CYS A 172 11.51 -0.29 -0.71
C CYS A 172 12.15 0.23 0.56
N SER A 173 13.40 0.67 0.44
CA SER A 173 14.00 1.55 1.45
C SER A 173 13.25 2.88 1.45
N VAL A 174 12.95 3.41 2.64
CA VAL A 174 12.28 4.70 2.76
C VAL A 174 13.15 5.83 2.17
N PRO A 175 12.54 6.84 1.54
CA PRO A 175 13.25 8.05 1.13
C PRO A 175 13.98 8.72 2.30
N PRO A 176 14.98 9.57 2.04
CA PRO A 176 15.53 10.49 3.04
C PRO A 176 14.41 11.35 3.64
N THR A 177 14.28 11.29 4.96
CA THR A 177 13.14 11.87 5.67
C THR A 177 13.65 12.68 6.85
N VAL A 178 13.52 13.99 6.74
CA VAL A 178 13.94 14.99 7.73
C VAL A 178 12.81 16.00 7.89
N GLY A 179 12.62 16.50 9.11
CA GLY A 179 11.64 17.53 9.41
C GLY A 179 11.85 18.09 10.80
N GLU A 180 10.82 18.71 11.34
CA GLU A 180 10.78 19.21 12.71
C GLU A 180 9.53 18.66 13.39
N ASP A 181 9.63 18.31 14.68
CA ASP A 181 8.42 18.01 15.46
C ASP A 181 7.67 19.27 15.89
N ALA A 182 6.51 19.10 16.53
CA ALA A 182 5.68 20.21 16.96
C ALA A 182 6.41 21.20 17.89
N ASP A 183 7.44 20.77 18.63
CA ASP A 183 8.27 21.61 19.50
C ASP A 183 9.42 22.31 18.78
N GLY A 184 9.61 22.04 17.49
CA GLY A 184 10.68 22.62 16.67
C GLY A 184 11.98 21.84 16.76
N ALA A 185 12.00 20.69 17.43
CA ALA A 185 13.19 19.86 17.48
C ALA A 185 13.35 19.09 16.16
N VAL A 186 14.58 19.04 15.67
CA VAL A 186 14.91 18.37 14.41
C VAL A 186 14.59 16.89 14.51
N PHE A 187 13.92 16.37 13.48
CA PHE A 187 13.58 14.97 13.31
C PHE A 187 14.32 14.41 12.10
N ARG A 188 14.97 13.25 12.26
CA ARG A 188 15.45 12.42 11.15
C ARG A 188 14.96 11.00 11.34
N LEU A 189 14.35 10.43 10.31
CA LEU A 189 13.88 9.05 10.36
C LEU A 189 15.04 8.05 10.52
N THR A 190 16.24 8.41 10.08
CA THR A 190 17.46 7.61 10.23
C THR A 190 17.90 7.45 11.68
N ASP A 191 17.51 8.36 12.58
CA ASP A 191 17.83 8.27 14.01
C ASP A 191 17.11 7.10 14.70
N TYR A 192 16.14 6.48 14.00
CA TYR A 192 15.35 5.35 14.47
C TYR A 192 15.75 4.02 13.80
N ARG A 193 16.87 3.97 13.06
CA ARG A 193 17.40 2.69 12.52
C ARG A 193 17.64 1.69 13.66
N GLY A 194 17.43 0.41 13.36
CA GLY A 194 17.40 -0.66 14.37
C GLY A 194 16.03 -0.86 15.00
N LYS A 195 15.10 0.09 14.89
CA LYS A 195 13.72 -0.04 15.38
C LYS A 195 12.73 -0.27 14.24
N VAL A 196 11.68 -1.00 14.53
CA VAL A 196 10.45 -1.01 13.73
C VAL A 196 9.74 0.33 13.93
N ILE A 197 9.43 1.01 12.83
CA ILE A 197 8.81 2.34 12.88
C ILE A 197 7.40 2.25 12.30
N MET A 198 6.40 2.64 13.08
CA MET A 198 5.06 2.94 12.57
C MET A 198 4.97 4.44 12.29
N LEU A 199 5.09 4.83 11.02
CA LEU A 199 4.89 6.20 10.56
C LEU A 199 3.40 6.44 10.30
N ARG A 200 2.84 7.43 10.99
CA ARG A 200 1.40 7.64 11.08
C ARG A 200 1.03 9.04 10.61
N PHE A 201 0.36 9.16 9.46
CA PHE A 201 -0.11 10.44 8.94
C PHE A 201 -1.48 10.77 9.52
N TRP A 202 -1.54 11.74 10.42
CA TRP A 202 -2.75 12.10 11.17
C TRP A 202 -3.03 13.61 11.25
N GLY A 203 -4.23 13.95 11.67
CA GLY A 203 -4.62 15.30 12.04
C GLY A 203 -5.81 15.24 12.98
N ASN A 204 -5.87 16.12 13.97
CA ASN A 204 -6.94 16.14 14.95
C ASN A 204 -8.28 16.52 14.32
N TRP A 205 -8.28 17.24 13.19
CA TRP A 205 -9.48 17.49 12.39
C TRP A 205 -10.11 16.20 11.83
N CYS A 206 -9.34 15.12 11.62
CA CYS A 206 -9.79 13.89 10.98
C CYS A 206 -10.48 12.92 11.97
N PRO A 207 -11.78 12.64 11.85
CA PRO A 207 -12.50 11.75 12.78
C PRO A 207 -11.95 10.32 12.79
N ALA A 208 -11.62 9.78 11.62
CA ALA A 208 -11.05 8.44 11.50
C ALA A 208 -9.65 8.35 12.15
N CYS A 209 -8.89 9.45 12.19
CA CYS A 209 -7.63 9.47 12.94
C CYS A 209 -7.89 9.40 14.45
N ARG A 210 -8.85 10.15 14.97
CA ARG A 210 -9.18 10.15 16.42
C ARG A 210 -9.63 8.78 16.92
N GLN A 211 -10.32 8.00 16.08
CA GLN A 211 -10.71 6.62 16.40
C GLN A 211 -9.50 5.69 16.67
N MET A 212 -8.31 6.03 16.14
CA MET A 212 -7.11 5.23 16.34
C MET A 212 -6.35 5.54 17.64
N TYR A 213 -6.64 6.65 18.33
CA TYR A 213 -5.84 7.09 19.47
C TYR A 213 -5.77 6.04 20.60
N GLY A 214 -6.85 5.30 20.84
CA GLY A 214 -6.88 4.21 21.82
C GLY A 214 -5.88 3.10 21.45
N TYR A 215 -6.00 2.58 20.23
CA TYR A 215 -5.12 1.57 19.67
C TYR A 215 -3.64 2.00 19.70
N GLU A 216 -3.35 3.24 19.31
CA GLU A 216 -1.97 3.76 19.25
C GLU A 216 -1.35 3.88 20.66
N ARG A 217 -2.13 4.24 21.69
CA ARG A 217 -1.66 4.23 23.09
C ARG A 217 -1.34 2.82 23.58
N GLU A 218 -2.21 1.86 23.28
CA GLU A 218 -1.98 0.46 23.64
C GLU A 218 -0.71 -0.08 22.97
N LEU A 219 -0.50 0.25 21.70
CA LEU A 219 0.67 -0.17 20.93
C LEU A 219 1.97 0.40 21.51
N VAL A 220 2.01 1.70 21.83
CA VAL A 220 3.17 2.33 22.47
C VAL A 220 3.43 1.75 23.86
N GLY A 221 2.38 1.45 24.63
CA GLY A 221 2.49 0.76 25.92
C GLY A 221 3.08 -0.65 25.79
N LYS A 222 2.54 -1.46 24.87
CA LYS A 222 2.96 -2.85 24.62
C LYS A 222 4.44 -2.96 24.24
N TYR A 223 4.96 -2.01 23.45
CA TYR A 223 6.32 -2.07 22.91
C TYR A 223 7.31 -1.08 23.54
N ARG A 224 7.00 -0.48 24.70
CA ARG A 224 7.81 0.58 25.33
C ARG A 224 9.31 0.22 25.49
N ASN A 225 9.62 -1.05 25.73
CA ASN A 225 10.98 -1.57 25.94
C ASN A 225 11.44 -2.51 24.83
N GLN A 226 10.84 -2.41 23.66
CA GLN A 226 11.17 -3.23 22.49
C GLN A 226 11.67 -2.30 21.36
N PRO A 227 12.32 -2.83 20.30
CA PRO A 227 12.81 -2.03 19.18
C PRO A 227 11.64 -1.56 18.30
N PHE A 228 10.80 -0.68 18.84
CA PHE A 228 9.63 -0.11 18.19
C PHE A 228 9.52 1.39 18.47
N ALA A 229 9.03 2.14 17.49
CA ALA A 229 8.66 3.54 17.65
C ALA A 229 7.41 3.85 16.81
N LEU A 230 6.41 4.45 17.44
CA LEU A 230 5.34 5.14 16.71
C LEU A 230 5.78 6.58 16.49
N ILE A 231 5.69 7.05 15.24
CA ILE A 231 6.01 8.43 14.86
C ILE A 231 4.82 9.01 14.09
N GLY A 232 4.22 10.05 14.65
CA GLY A 232 3.20 10.83 13.98
C GLY A 232 3.81 11.76 12.92
N VAL A 233 3.07 11.99 11.84
CA VAL A 233 3.25 13.09 10.91
C VAL A 233 1.94 13.85 10.90
N ASN A 234 1.93 15.04 11.48
CA ASN A 234 0.73 15.79 11.81
C ASN A 234 0.53 16.97 10.84
N SER A 235 -0.69 17.08 10.30
CA SER A 235 -1.08 18.14 9.34
C SER A 235 -1.75 19.37 9.97
N ASP A 236 -1.97 19.39 11.28
CA ASP A 236 -2.52 20.54 11.99
C ASP A 236 -1.46 21.64 12.21
N SER A 237 -1.87 22.77 12.80
CA SER A 237 -0.90 23.71 13.38
C SER A 237 -0.13 23.04 14.53
N ARG A 238 1.04 23.58 14.89
CA ARG A 238 1.84 23.06 15.99
C ARG A 238 1.08 23.10 17.32
N GLU A 239 0.32 24.18 17.54
CA GLU A 239 -0.50 24.39 18.74
C GLU A 239 -1.59 23.33 18.84
N GLU A 240 -2.29 23.07 17.73
CA GLU A 240 -3.35 22.07 17.66
C GLU A 240 -2.81 20.65 17.82
N CYS A 241 -1.68 20.33 17.20
CA CYS A 241 -0.98 19.05 17.41
C CYS A 241 -0.66 18.82 18.88
N LYS A 242 -0.03 19.81 19.55
CA LYS A 242 0.32 19.71 20.98
C LYS A 242 -0.90 19.59 21.86
N ARG A 243 -1.95 20.36 21.56
CA ARG A 243 -3.23 20.32 22.28
C ARG A 243 -3.85 18.93 22.19
N ALA A 244 -3.95 18.38 20.98
CA ALA A 244 -4.49 17.05 20.75
C ALA A 244 -3.66 15.95 21.45
N GLN A 245 -2.32 16.03 21.36
CA GLN A 245 -1.44 15.09 22.05
C GLN A 245 -1.62 15.14 23.57
N LYS A 246 -1.75 16.33 24.15
CA LYS A 246 -1.97 16.51 25.59
C LYS A 246 -3.34 16.00 26.03
N GLU A 247 -4.42 16.45 25.38
CA GLU A 247 -5.80 16.09 25.74
C GLU A 247 -6.08 14.59 25.56
N SER A 248 -5.48 13.97 24.55
CA SER A 248 -5.68 12.56 24.23
C SER A 248 -4.57 11.64 24.77
N ASN A 249 -3.64 12.16 25.58
CA ASN A 249 -2.51 11.41 26.16
C ASN A 249 -1.72 10.60 25.11
N LEU A 250 -1.38 11.23 23.99
CA LEU A 250 -0.63 10.61 22.89
C LEU A 250 0.87 10.70 23.18
N MET A 251 1.46 9.60 23.61
CA MET A 251 2.83 9.55 24.14
C MET A 251 3.92 9.28 23.09
N TRP A 252 3.68 9.66 21.84
CA TRP A 252 4.61 9.50 20.73
C TRP A 252 4.96 10.84 20.10
N ARG A 253 6.16 10.90 19.49
CA ARG A 253 6.65 12.07 18.77
C ARG A 253 5.80 12.32 17.52
N SER A 254 5.51 13.58 17.21
CA SER A 254 4.82 13.98 15.99
C SER A 254 5.63 15.01 15.22
N VAL A 255 6.02 14.67 13.99
CA VAL A 255 6.62 15.57 13.00
C VAL A 255 5.53 16.53 12.51
N TRP A 256 5.80 17.82 12.53
CA TRP A 256 4.89 18.82 11.98
C TRP A 256 5.07 18.92 10.46
N ASP A 257 3.97 18.75 9.73
CA ASP A 257 3.96 18.73 8.27
C ASP A 257 3.41 20.02 7.67
N GLY A 258 3.79 21.16 8.26
CA GLY A 258 3.52 22.49 7.69
C GLY A 258 2.10 23.02 7.87
N GLY A 259 1.25 22.40 8.69
CA GLY A 259 -0.13 22.86 8.91
C GLY A 259 -1.05 22.67 7.70
N THR A 260 -0.71 21.71 6.83
CA THR A 260 -1.47 21.38 5.63
C THR A 260 -1.41 19.88 5.35
N THR A 261 -2.38 19.37 4.60
CA THR A 261 -2.41 17.97 4.13
C THR A 261 -1.42 17.69 3.00
N HIS A 262 -0.70 18.71 2.51
CA HIS A 262 0.27 18.63 1.42
C HIS A 262 1.68 19.07 1.85
N GLY A 263 2.02 18.87 3.12
CA GLY A 263 3.35 19.19 3.63
C GLY A 263 4.46 18.37 2.99
N ALA A 264 5.70 18.65 3.39
CA ALA A 264 6.88 18.01 2.83
C ALA A 264 6.83 16.47 3.00
N MET A 265 6.47 15.99 4.18
CA MET A 265 6.37 14.56 4.48
C MET A 265 5.22 13.92 3.71
N SER A 266 4.03 14.54 3.71
CA SER A 266 2.88 14.06 2.95
C SER A 266 3.19 13.98 1.45
N THR A 267 3.98 14.92 0.93
CA THR A 267 4.43 14.93 -0.46
C THR A 267 5.42 13.80 -0.76
N ILE A 268 6.46 13.63 0.07
CA ILE A 268 7.48 12.58 -0.08
C ILE A 268 6.82 11.19 -0.08
N TYR A 269 5.86 10.96 0.82
CA TYR A 269 5.17 9.69 0.98
C TYR A 269 3.89 9.55 0.17
N ARG A 270 3.55 10.53 -0.69
CA ARG A 270 2.36 10.55 -1.56
C ARG A 270 1.08 10.25 -0.79
N ILE A 271 0.83 11.02 0.25
CA ILE A 271 -0.33 10.86 1.13
C ILE A 271 -1.51 11.57 0.50
N GLY A 272 -2.50 10.80 0.07
CA GLY A 272 -3.78 11.32 -0.45
C GLY A 272 -4.97 11.02 0.46
N GLN A 273 -4.79 10.17 1.47
CA GLN A 273 -5.85 9.72 2.38
C GLN A 273 -5.37 9.75 3.84
N TRP A 274 -6.29 10.10 4.74
CA TRP A 274 -6.04 10.21 6.17
C TRP A 274 -7.10 9.38 6.91
N PRO A 275 -6.73 8.43 7.77
CA PRO A 275 -5.37 8.04 8.15
C PRO A 275 -4.58 7.31 7.05
N THR A 276 -3.27 7.56 6.96
CA THR A 276 -2.32 6.62 6.33
C THR A 276 -1.34 6.07 7.37
N ILE A 277 -1.06 4.78 7.28
CA ILE A 277 -0.13 4.03 8.14
C ILE A 277 0.93 3.41 7.26
N ILE A 278 2.21 3.60 7.62
CA ILE A 278 3.35 2.95 6.97
C ILE A 278 4.17 2.28 8.09
N VAL A 279 4.42 0.98 7.98
CA VAL A 279 5.33 0.28 8.89
C VAL A 279 6.64 0.01 8.16
N ILE A 280 7.73 0.35 8.83
CA ILE A 280 9.10 0.28 8.34
C ILE A 280 9.87 -0.67 9.27
N ASP A 281 10.63 -1.60 8.70
CA ASP A 281 11.48 -2.50 9.49
C ASP A 281 12.74 -1.80 10.02
N ALA A 282 13.50 -2.51 10.86
CA ALA A 282 14.73 -2.04 11.47
C ALA A 282 15.81 -1.62 10.45
N GLN A 283 15.78 -2.18 9.23
CA GLN A 283 16.69 -1.85 8.14
C GLN A 283 16.22 -0.63 7.32
N GLY A 284 15.04 -0.09 7.62
CA GLY A 284 14.49 1.07 6.95
C GLY A 284 13.69 0.73 5.68
N LYS A 285 13.19 -0.50 5.52
CA LYS A 285 12.33 -0.88 4.39
C LYS A 285 10.86 -0.90 4.77
N ILE A 286 10.01 -0.51 3.84
CA ILE A 286 8.55 -0.50 4.01
C ILE A 286 8.04 -1.94 4.01
N GLN A 287 7.32 -2.34 5.05
CA GLN A 287 6.76 -3.69 5.20
C GLN A 287 5.23 -3.68 5.19
N TYR A 288 4.62 -2.51 5.39
CA TYR A 288 3.18 -2.34 5.36
C TYR A 288 2.82 -0.91 4.97
N ARG A 289 1.73 -0.76 4.22
CA ARG A 289 1.09 0.52 3.93
C ARG A 289 -0.43 0.32 3.88
N SER A 290 -1.18 1.22 4.50
CA SER A 290 -2.65 1.19 4.50
C SER A 290 -3.25 2.58 4.69
N GLU A 291 -4.37 2.85 4.01
CA GLU A 291 -5.17 4.07 4.09
C GLU A 291 -6.35 3.87 5.06
N GLY A 292 -6.06 3.35 6.25
CA GLY A 292 -7.07 2.87 7.19
C GLY A 292 -6.50 1.84 8.16
N LEU A 293 -7.26 1.57 9.22
CA LEU A 293 -6.88 0.60 10.24
C LEU A 293 -7.45 -0.79 9.92
N ASP A 294 -6.55 -1.74 9.66
CA ASP A 294 -6.80 -3.19 9.73
C ASP A 294 -5.96 -3.71 10.89
N GLU A 295 -6.53 -3.67 12.10
CA GLU A 295 -5.80 -3.97 13.35
C GLU A 295 -5.16 -5.36 13.31
N ALA A 296 -5.91 -6.38 12.87
CA ALA A 296 -5.43 -7.75 12.84
C ALA A 296 -4.23 -7.94 11.90
N LYS A 297 -4.25 -7.26 10.74
CA LYS A 297 -3.10 -7.30 9.82
C LYS A 297 -1.94 -6.45 10.34
N LEU A 298 -2.21 -5.25 10.84
CA LEU A 298 -1.19 -4.34 11.36
C LEU A 298 -0.45 -4.95 12.55
N ASN A 299 -1.17 -5.50 13.53
CA ASN A 299 -0.59 -6.16 14.69
C ASN A 299 0.33 -7.32 14.28
N ARG A 300 -0.13 -8.21 13.39
CA ARG A 300 0.70 -9.32 12.89
C ARG A 300 1.99 -8.83 12.23
N VAL A 301 1.93 -7.77 11.44
CA VAL A 301 3.14 -7.21 10.81
C VAL A 301 4.08 -6.64 11.86
N ILE A 302 3.59 -5.83 12.79
CA ILE A 302 4.43 -5.21 13.82
C ILE A 302 5.04 -6.27 14.74
N GLU A 303 4.25 -7.24 15.22
CA GLU A 303 4.71 -8.33 16.08
C GLU A 303 5.85 -9.12 15.43
N ARG A 304 5.68 -9.51 14.16
CA ARG A 304 6.73 -10.20 13.40
C ARG A 304 8.01 -9.36 13.32
N LEU A 305 7.90 -8.10 12.91
CA LEU A 305 9.07 -7.24 12.69
C LEU A 305 9.80 -6.90 13.98
N VAL A 306 9.07 -6.72 15.09
CA VAL A 306 9.67 -6.42 16.39
C VAL A 306 10.40 -7.66 16.93
N ALA A 307 9.85 -8.86 16.72
CA ALA A 307 10.55 -10.10 17.05
C ALA A 307 11.85 -10.27 16.22
N GLU A 308 11.78 -10.03 14.90
CA GLU A 308 12.95 -10.06 14.00
C GLU A 308 14.03 -9.05 14.44
N ALA A 309 13.63 -7.81 14.78
CA ALA A 309 14.56 -6.78 15.22
C ALA A 309 15.21 -7.12 16.58
N SER A 310 14.44 -7.69 17.52
CA SER A 310 14.95 -8.07 18.84
C SER A 310 15.98 -9.19 18.75
N LEU A 311 15.81 -10.14 17.84
CA LEU A 311 16.78 -11.22 17.61
C LEU A 311 18.10 -10.67 17.03
N ALA A 312 18.02 -9.74 16.07
CA ALA A 312 19.19 -9.10 15.50
C ALA A 312 20.00 -8.31 16.55
N ASP A 313 19.31 -7.61 17.48
CA ASP A 313 19.98 -6.89 18.58
C ASP A 313 20.72 -7.84 19.53
N VAL A 314 20.15 -9.02 19.81
CA VAL A 314 20.78 -10.05 20.65
C VAL A 314 22.03 -10.61 19.97
N GLU A 315 21.96 -10.93 18.67
CA GLU A 315 23.12 -11.44 17.92
C GLU A 315 24.27 -10.44 17.90
N ILE A 316 23.99 -9.14 17.72
CA ILE A 316 24.99 -8.09 17.76
C ILE A 316 25.61 -7.97 19.17
N SER A 317 24.81 -8.05 20.23
CA SER A 317 25.28 -7.99 21.61
C SER A 317 26.18 -9.18 22.00
N VAL A 318 25.85 -10.39 21.53
CA VAL A 318 26.63 -11.61 21.78
C VAL A 318 27.97 -11.61 21.03
N HIS A 319 28.05 -10.95 19.86
CA HIS A 319 29.25 -10.91 19.02
C HIS A 319 30.03 -9.59 19.13
N ALA A 320 29.63 -8.66 19.99
CA ALA A 320 30.40 -7.45 20.25
C ALA A 320 31.71 -7.81 20.97
N PRO A 321 32.90 -7.40 20.47
CA PRO A 321 34.17 -7.71 21.11
C PRO A 321 34.19 -7.12 22.51
N THR A 322 34.34 -7.99 23.52
CA THR A 322 34.45 -7.62 24.92
C THR A 322 35.56 -6.57 25.07
N GLN A 323 35.19 -5.32 25.33
CA GLN A 323 36.19 -4.29 25.62
C GLN A 323 37.01 -4.77 26.83
N ALA A 324 38.30 -4.98 26.61
CA ALA A 324 39.23 -5.39 27.64
C ALA A 324 39.20 -4.36 28.77
N LYS A 325 38.80 -4.83 29.96
CA LYS A 325 38.84 -4.10 31.21
C LYS A 325 40.28 -3.59 31.41
N PRO A 326 40.53 -2.31 31.74
CA PRO A 326 41.88 -1.85 32.04
C PRO A 326 42.41 -2.65 33.24
N LEU A 327 43.58 -3.26 33.07
CA LEU A 327 44.32 -3.87 34.16
C LEU A 327 44.60 -2.79 35.21
N LEU A 328 43.92 -2.88 36.35
CA LEU A 328 44.32 -2.22 37.58
C LEU A 328 45.73 -2.70 37.93
N SER A 329 46.74 -1.85 37.72
CA SER A 329 48.06 -2.05 38.29
C SER A 329 47.96 -1.81 39.80
N LEU A 330 47.83 -2.89 40.57
CA LEU A 330 48.07 -2.85 42.01
C LEU A 330 49.57 -2.70 42.23
N SER A 331 49.89 -1.67 43.00
CA SER A 331 51.16 -1.43 43.69
C SER A 331 51.63 -2.63 44.51
N GLU A 332 52.94 -2.73 44.70
CA GLU A 332 53.68 -3.14 45.92
C GLU A 332 55.16 -3.39 45.50
N THR A 333 56.26 -3.17 46.21
CA THR A 333 56.71 -2.41 47.40
C THR A 333 58.26 -2.56 47.41
N GLN A 334 58.99 -1.73 48.19
CA GLN A 334 60.37 -1.95 48.69
C GLN A 334 61.50 -1.67 47.66
N ARG A 335 62.53 -0.84 47.90
CA ARG A 335 63.23 -0.29 49.07
C ARG A 335 63.71 1.13 48.75
#